data_AF-A0A933EET9-F1
#
_entry.id   AF-A0A933EET9-F1
#
_cell.length_a   1.000
_cell.length_b   1.000
_cell.length_c   1.000
_cell.angle_alpha   90.00
_cell.angle_beta   90.00
_cell.angle_gamma   90.00
#
_symmetry.space_group_name_H-M   'P 1'
#
loop_
_entity.id
_entity.type
_entity.pdbx_description
1 polymer ?
#
loop_
_entity_poly.entity_id
_entity_poly.type
_entity_poly.pdbx_seq_one_letter_code
_entity_poly.pdbx_strand_id
1 'polypeptide(L)'
;MKAIEALKAFFVRESEVVAVYLYGRYASTQMWPDTDIEISLLFRQSMGPDEIGEYLERLPESNPLGGQPGILMPSALNTHILPAVYEILTSGDLLVDNDAEERTEFAAAAMARIQEERPAMLEEAKGTILKARSLPFEVGAAAVHILPQPARPMDPLRIGWRLGRVLASAAILEPATRELEATSRDAERVGQVIGWFSNAAGAATGIAKAMLTILGIPRPNRRWEVFLPLADTGLMTMELALHMAVAAESRWQLLTTSGFIAPERALAHIRSMLPPILSFARLAAWYTELPGSQQGQRLH
;
A
#
# COMPACT_ATOMS: atom_id res chain seq x y z
N MET A 1 13.45 -18.01 -8.11
CA MET A 1 13.01 -17.21 -6.96
C MET A 1 14.18 -16.90 -6.03
N LYS A 2 15.34 -16.46 -6.57
CA LYS A 2 16.59 -16.40 -5.80
C LYS A 2 16.57 -15.37 -4.68
N ALA A 3 15.92 -14.22 -4.88
CA ALA A 3 15.75 -13.20 -3.83
C ALA A 3 14.93 -13.73 -2.65
N ILE A 4 13.80 -14.39 -2.92
CA ILE A 4 12.94 -14.98 -1.88
C ILE A 4 13.67 -16.13 -1.16
N GLU A 5 14.42 -16.95 -1.89
CA GLU A 5 15.27 -18.00 -1.30
C GLU A 5 16.37 -17.41 -0.41
N ALA A 6 17.00 -16.31 -0.82
CA ALA A 6 17.99 -15.59 -0.01
C ALA A 6 17.36 -15.07 1.30
N LEU A 7 16.18 -14.46 1.22
CA LEU A 7 15.43 -14.00 2.40
C LEU A 7 15.11 -15.16 3.35
N LYS A 8 14.65 -16.31 2.83
CA LYS A 8 14.42 -17.51 3.64
C LYS A 8 15.70 -17.98 4.34
N ALA A 9 16.80 -18.06 3.60
CA ALA A 9 18.09 -18.53 4.12
C ALA A 9 18.72 -17.57 5.14
N PHE A 10 18.39 -16.28 5.05
CA PHE A 10 18.75 -15.26 6.02
C PHE A 10 17.89 -15.40 7.28
N PHE A 11 16.57 -15.21 7.17
CA PHE A 11 15.67 -15.11 8.32
C PHE A 11 15.48 -16.40 9.12
N VAL A 12 15.77 -17.58 8.55
CA VAL A 12 15.75 -18.84 9.33
C VAL A 12 16.81 -18.87 10.44
N ARG A 13 17.80 -17.97 10.40
CA ARG A 13 18.88 -17.88 11.40
C ARG A 13 18.68 -16.74 12.39
N GLU A 14 17.65 -15.92 12.19
CA GLU A 14 17.39 -14.73 13.00
C GLU A 14 16.58 -15.13 14.24
N SER A 15 17.24 -15.25 15.39
CA SER A 15 16.62 -15.70 16.65
C SER A 15 15.54 -14.75 17.19
N GLU A 16 15.65 -13.47 16.83
CA GLU A 16 14.73 -12.39 17.19
C GLU A 16 13.44 -12.40 16.36
N VAL A 17 13.44 -13.12 15.23
CA VAL A 17 12.31 -13.22 14.31
C VAL A 17 11.59 -14.55 14.52
N VAL A 18 10.32 -14.47 14.92
CA VAL A 18 9.40 -15.60 15.10
C VAL A 18 8.93 -16.13 13.75
N ALA A 19 8.51 -15.22 12.86
CA ALA A 19 7.99 -15.59 11.56
C ALA A 19 8.17 -14.48 10.52
N VAL A 20 8.25 -14.87 9.25
CA VAL A 20 8.33 -13.94 8.11
C VAL A 20 7.24 -14.26 7.12
N TYR A 21 6.46 -13.26 6.75
CA TYR A 21 5.44 -13.35 5.72
C TYR A 21 5.84 -12.54 4.50
N LEU A 22 5.68 -13.11 3.31
CA LEU A 22 5.76 -12.39 2.04
C LEU A 22 4.38 -11.83 1.70
N TYR A 23 4.30 -10.53 1.46
CA TYR A 23 3.05 -9.93 1.03
C TYR A 23 2.96 -9.84 -0.49
N GLY A 24 1.94 -10.48 -1.05
CA GLY A 24 1.66 -10.53 -2.48
C GLY A 24 2.37 -11.64 -3.24
N ARG A 25 1.93 -11.85 -4.48
CA ARG A 25 2.47 -12.87 -5.40
C ARG A 25 3.29 -12.19 -6.48
N TYR A 26 4.44 -12.75 -6.86
CA TYR A 26 5.31 -12.18 -7.90
C TYR A 26 5.15 -12.97 -9.19
N ALA A 27 4.99 -12.27 -10.32
CA ALA A 27 4.68 -12.87 -11.62
C ALA A 27 5.82 -13.72 -12.19
N SER A 28 7.06 -13.38 -11.87
CA SER A 28 8.25 -13.97 -12.48
C SER A 28 9.28 -14.38 -11.43
N THR A 29 10.15 -15.30 -11.82
CA THR A 29 11.39 -15.58 -11.08
C THR A 29 12.44 -14.49 -11.24
N GLN A 30 12.28 -13.60 -12.23
CA GLN A 30 13.18 -12.50 -12.50
C GLN A 30 12.74 -11.25 -11.73
N MET A 31 13.55 -10.87 -10.74
CA MET A 31 13.43 -9.59 -10.03
C MET A 31 14.35 -8.55 -10.66
N TRP A 32 13.95 -7.28 -10.58
CA TRP A 32 14.70 -6.12 -11.02
C TRP A 32 15.20 -5.31 -9.81
N PRO A 33 16.21 -4.44 -9.99
CA PRO A 33 16.71 -3.61 -8.89
C PRO A 33 15.64 -2.71 -8.24
N ASP A 34 14.57 -2.37 -8.95
CA ASP A 34 13.45 -1.55 -8.49
C ASP A 34 12.21 -2.38 -8.08
N THR A 35 12.34 -3.70 -7.94
CA THR A 35 11.27 -4.56 -7.43
C THR A 35 11.09 -4.35 -5.93
N ASP A 36 9.93 -3.85 -5.50
CA ASP A 36 9.56 -3.85 -4.08
C ASP A 36 9.32 -5.30 -3.60
N ILE A 37 10.09 -5.74 -2.60
CA ILE A 37 9.89 -7.03 -1.93
C ILE A 37 9.36 -6.75 -0.53
N GLU A 38 8.03 -6.82 -0.39
CA GLU A 38 7.34 -6.54 0.88
C GLU A 38 7.29 -7.77 1.77
N ILE A 39 7.95 -7.67 2.93
CA ILE A 39 7.90 -8.70 3.97
C ILE A 39 7.38 -8.12 5.27
N SER A 40 6.71 -8.96 6.04
CA SER A 40 6.26 -8.63 7.37
C SER A 40 6.88 -9.60 8.38
N LEU A 41 7.57 -9.02 9.36
CA LEU A 41 8.34 -9.72 10.37
C LEU A 41 7.52 -9.76 11.67
N LEU A 42 7.29 -10.96 12.19
CA LEU A 42 6.85 -11.14 13.56
C LEU A 42 8.09 -11.31 14.43
N PHE A 43 8.29 -10.42 15.38
CA PHE A 43 9.37 -10.47 16.36
C PHE A 43 8.92 -11.18 17.64
N ARG A 44 9.90 -11.62 18.43
CA ARG A 44 9.67 -12.19 19.76
C ARG A 44 8.86 -11.24 20.64
N GLN A 45 7.96 -11.78 21.45
CA GLN A 45 7.11 -11.04 22.39
C GLN A 45 7.93 -10.29 23.45
N SER A 46 9.12 -10.81 23.77
CA SER A 46 10.06 -10.14 24.68
C SER A 46 10.64 -8.86 24.11
N MET A 47 10.57 -8.64 22.79
CA MET A 47 11.14 -7.45 22.17
C MET A 47 10.21 -6.24 22.28
N GLY A 48 10.77 -5.13 22.75
CA GLY A 48 10.10 -3.84 22.80
C GLY A 48 10.04 -3.12 21.44
N PRO A 49 9.19 -2.09 21.28
CA PRO A 49 9.11 -1.31 20.05
C PRO A 49 10.45 -0.68 19.61
N ASP A 50 11.27 -0.24 20.57
CA ASP A 50 12.57 0.39 20.29
C ASP A 50 13.56 -0.62 19.72
N GLU A 51 13.65 -1.82 20.31
CA GLU A 51 14.52 -2.92 19.83
C GLU A 51 14.11 -3.38 18.43
N ILE A 52 12.80 -3.46 18.17
CA ILE A 52 12.24 -3.75 16.84
C ILE A 52 12.65 -2.64 15.84
N GLY A 53 12.58 -1.38 16.25
CA GLY A 53 13.01 -0.24 15.44
C GLY A 53 14.49 -0.34 15.07
N GLU A 54 15.36 -0.54 16.06
CA GLU A 54 16.80 -0.70 15.86
C GLU A 54 17.15 -1.91 14.98
N TYR A 55 16.40 -3.00 15.06
CA TYR A 55 16.56 -4.14 14.17
C TYR A 55 16.26 -3.76 12.71
N LEU A 56 15.11 -3.11 12.48
CA LEU A 56 14.68 -2.72 11.13
C LEU A 56 15.62 -1.69 10.49
N GLU A 57 16.16 -0.76 11.28
CA GLU A 57 17.14 0.25 10.81
C GLU A 57 18.46 -0.38 10.36
N ARG A 58 18.92 -1.42 11.07
CA ARG A 58 20.18 -2.14 10.77
C ARG A 58 20.02 -3.24 9.73
N LEU A 59 18.80 -3.72 9.48
CA LEU A 59 18.53 -4.81 8.55
C LEU A 59 19.16 -4.62 7.15
N PRO A 60 19.20 -3.41 6.53
CA PRO A 60 19.89 -3.20 5.27
C PRO A 60 21.40 -3.49 5.33
N GLU A 61 22.06 -3.24 6.47
CA GLU A 61 23.50 -3.47 6.67
C GLU A 61 23.84 -4.95 6.65
N SER A 62 22.92 -5.80 7.11
CA SER A 62 23.06 -7.27 7.10
C SER A 62 22.86 -7.90 5.71
N ASN A 63 22.51 -7.09 4.69
CA ASN A 63 22.33 -7.52 3.29
C ASN A 63 21.49 -8.81 3.14
N PRO A 64 20.23 -8.83 3.60
CA PRO A 64 19.37 -10.03 3.60
C PRO A 64 19.07 -10.57 2.20
N LEU A 65 19.20 -9.73 1.16
CA LEU A 65 19.04 -10.16 -0.24
C LEU A 65 20.28 -10.83 -0.82
N GLY A 66 21.44 -10.80 -0.15
CA GLY A 66 22.65 -11.49 -0.60
C GLY A 66 23.10 -11.09 -2.01
N GLY A 67 22.92 -9.82 -2.38
CA GLY A 67 23.23 -9.31 -3.73
C GLY A 67 22.21 -9.66 -4.81
N GLN A 68 21.07 -10.28 -4.46
CA GLN A 68 19.95 -10.45 -5.40
C GLN A 68 19.26 -9.10 -5.67
N PRO A 69 18.76 -8.89 -6.90
CA PRO A 69 18.07 -7.65 -7.25
C PRO A 69 16.74 -7.52 -6.49
N GLY A 70 16.42 -6.29 -6.09
CA GLY A 70 15.19 -5.91 -5.41
C GLY A 70 15.44 -4.91 -4.30
N ILE A 71 14.35 -4.32 -3.79
CA ILE A 71 14.33 -3.40 -2.67
C ILE A 71 13.52 -4.06 -1.57
N LEU A 72 14.18 -4.37 -0.45
CA LEU A 72 13.50 -4.94 0.69
C LEU A 72 12.64 -3.88 1.38
N MET A 73 11.37 -4.20 1.58
CA MET A 73 10.38 -3.33 2.22
C MET A 73 9.84 -4.05 3.47
N PRO A 74 10.58 -4.04 4.60
CA PRO A 74 10.20 -4.75 5.80
C PRO A 74 9.17 -3.96 6.63
N SER A 75 8.26 -4.65 7.31
CA SER A 75 7.41 -4.08 8.35
C SER A 75 7.31 -5.02 9.56
N ALA A 76 7.19 -4.46 10.77
CA ALA A 76 7.00 -5.24 11.99
C ALA A 76 5.52 -5.51 12.23
N LEU A 77 5.11 -6.77 12.36
CA LEU A 77 3.72 -7.16 12.65
C LEU A 77 3.29 -6.79 14.07
N ASN A 78 4.21 -6.87 15.03
CA ASN A 78 3.94 -6.59 16.45
C ASN A 78 3.40 -5.17 16.67
N THR A 79 3.85 -4.20 15.87
CA THR A 79 3.54 -2.78 16.01
C THR A 79 2.71 -2.23 14.85
N HIS A 80 2.29 -3.08 13.91
CA HIS A 80 1.51 -2.64 12.76
C HIS A 80 0.04 -2.34 13.13
N ILE A 81 -0.59 -1.45 12.38
CA ILE A 81 -2.05 -1.26 12.46
C ILE A 81 -2.81 -2.56 12.16
N LEU A 82 -3.89 -2.77 12.91
CA LEU A 82 -4.65 -4.02 12.91
C LEU A 82 -5.21 -4.43 11.52
N PRO A 83 -5.71 -3.51 10.66
CA PRO A 83 -6.15 -3.89 9.31
C PRO A 83 -5.05 -4.47 8.42
N ALA A 84 -3.81 -4.01 8.59
CA ALA A 84 -2.68 -4.55 7.84
C ALA A 84 -2.24 -5.90 8.41
N VAL A 85 -2.23 -6.07 9.75
CA VAL A 85 -2.01 -7.39 10.39
C VAL A 85 -3.02 -8.40 9.85
N TYR A 86 -4.31 -8.04 9.83
CA TYR A 86 -5.36 -8.88 9.26
C TYR A 86 -5.05 -9.30 7.81
N GLU A 87 -4.64 -8.34 6.98
CA GLU A 87 -4.32 -8.60 5.58
C GLU A 87 -3.14 -9.57 5.43
N ILE A 88 -2.06 -9.37 6.19
CA ILE A 88 -0.88 -10.25 6.16
C ILE A 88 -1.24 -11.66 6.64
N LEU A 89 -1.94 -11.79 7.77
CA LEU A 89 -2.29 -13.11 8.32
C LEU A 89 -3.25 -13.90 7.42
N THR A 90 -4.06 -13.21 6.60
CA THR A 90 -5.05 -13.87 5.73
C THR A 90 -4.60 -14.04 4.28
N SER A 91 -3.55 -13.34 3.83
CA SER A 91 -3.15 -13.35 2.41
C SER A 91 -1.64 -13.40 2.17
N GLY A 92 -0.82 -13.24 3.22
CA GLY A 92 0.63 -13.36 3.13
C GLY A 92 1.06 -14.81 3.07
N ASP A 93 2.11 -15.08 2.29
CA ASP A 93 2.72 -16.39 2.23
C ASP A 93 3.76 -16.52 3.35
N LEU A 94 3.61 -17.51 4.22
CA LEU A 94 4.58 -17.79 5.29
C LEU A 94 5.90 -18.26 4.66
N LEU A 95 6.95 -17.45 4.80
CA LEU A 95 8.29 -17.75 4.28
C LEU A 95 9.14 -18.53 5.27
N VAL A 96 9.10 -18.12 6.54
CA VAL A 96 9.90 -18.66 7.65
C VAL A 96 9.00 -18.74 8.88
N ASP A 97 9.10 -19.84 9.60
CA ASP A 97 8.37 -20.13 10.84
C ASP A 97 9.38 -20.67 11.87
N ASN A 98 10.09 -19.75 12.54
CA ASN A 98 11.13 -20.09 13.51
C ASN A 98 10.52 -20.51 14.86
N ASP A 99 9.32 -20.03 15.18
CA ASP A 99 8.57 -20.42 16.36
C ASP A 99 7.06 -20.48 16.06
N ALA A 100 6.58 -21.69 15.78
CA ALA A 100 5.21 -21.92 15.36
C ALA A 100 4.17 -21.71 16.49
N GLU A 101 4.58 -21.92 17.74
CA GLU A 101 3.71 -21.74 18.91
C GLU A 101 3.43 -20.25 19.10
N GLU A 102 4.50 -19.45 19.23
CA GLU A 102 4.40 -18.01 19.40
C GLU A 102 3.71 -17.32 18.21
N ARG A 103 3.99 -17.77 16.98
CA ARG A 103 3.27 -17.31 15.78
C ARG A 103 1.76 -17.59 15.85
N THR A 104 1.38 -18.77 16.31
CA THR A 104 -0.03 -19.19 16.40
C THR A 104 -0.76 -18.41 17.49
N GLU A 105 -0.12 -18.19 18.64
CA GLU A 105 -0.64 -17.35 19.72
C GLU A 105 -0.86 -15.91 19.26
N PHE A 106 0.14 -15.31 18.59
CA PHE A 106 0.01 -13.98 18.00
C PHE A 106 -1.16 -13.91 17.01
N ALA A 107 -1.26 -14.87 16.09
CA ALA A 107 -2.32 -14.89 15.09
C ALA A 107 -3.71 -15.03 15.74
N ALA A 108 -3.86 -15.88 16.75
CA ALA A 108 -5.11 -16.04 17.49
C ALA A 108 -5.50 -14.75 18.22
N ALA A 109 -4.55 -14.12 18.93
CA ALA A 109 -4.78 -12.87 19.65
C ALA A 109 -5.14 -11.71 18.69
N ALA A 110 -4.41 -11.57 17.59
CA ALA A 110 -4.68 -10.57 16.56
C ALA A 110 -6.07 -10.77 15.94
N MET A 111 -6.44 -12.01 15.60
CA MET A 111 -7.75 -12.32 15.02
C MET A 111 -8.89 -12.09 16.00
N ALA A 112 -8.72 -12.42 17.30
CA ALA A 112 -9.70 -12.10 18.33
C ALA A 112 -9.95 -10.59 18.42
N ARG A 113 -8.86 -9.80 18.47
CA ARG A 113 -8.93 -8.34 18.48
C ARG A 113 -9.58 -7.76 17.22
N ILE A 114 -9.28 -8.33 16.05
CA ILE A 114 -9.93 -7.96 14.78
C ILE A 114 -11.44 -8.16 14.85
N GLN A 115 -11.91 -9.28 15.43
CA GLN A 115 -13.35 -9.53 15.56
C GLN A 115 -14.01 -8.56 16.53
N GLU A 116 -13.36 -8.25 17.64
CA GLU A 116 -13.83 -7.28 18.63
C GLU A 116 -13.96 -5.87 18.03
N GLU A 117 -12.90 -5.39 17.36
CA GLU A 117 -12.86 -4.04 16.78
C GLU A 117 -13.55 -3.94 15.41
N ARG A 118 -13.96 -5.08 14.81
CA ARG A 118 -14.55 -5.15 13.45
C ARG A 118 -15.69 -4.16 13.24
N PRO A 119 -16.70 -4.04 14.13
CA PRO A 119 -17.83 -3.15 13.89
C PRO A 119 -17.41 -1.68 13.75
N ALA A 120 -16.50 -1.22 14.62
CA ALA A 120 -16.00 0.16 14.58
C ALA A 120 -15.19 0.43 13.32
N MET A 121 -14.27 -0.48 12.96
CA MET A 121 -13.46 -0.37 11.74
C MET A 121 -14.34 -0.36 10.47
N LEU A 122 -15.40 -1.16 10.44
CA LEU A 122 -16.33 -1.20 9.31
C LEU A 122 -17.15 0.09 9.17
N GLU A 123 -17.55 0.73 10.27
CA GLU A 123 -18.25 2.01 10.21
C GLU A 123 -17.32 3.14 9.72
N GLU A 124 -16.07 3.17 10.18
CA GLU A 124 -15.06 4.11 9.66
C GLU A 124 -14.80 3.88 8.16
N ALA A 125 -14.62 2.61 7.77
CA ALA A 125 -14.41 2.22 6.38
C ALA A 125 -15.60 2.64 5.50
N LYS A 126 -16.84 2.41 5.97
CA LYS A 126 -18.06 2.82 5.27
C LYS A 126 -18.10 4.33 5.02
N GLY A 127 -17.86 5.14 6.05
CA GLY A 127 -17.83 6.60 5.91
C GLY A 127 -16.79 7.06 4.89
N THR A 128 -15.62 6.42 4.90
CA THR A 128 -14.52 6.71 3.99
C THR A 128 -14.81 6.29 2.55
N ILE A 129 -15.37 5.10 2.35
CA ILE A 129 -15.77 4.57 1.04
C ILE A 129 -16.83 5.48 0.41
N LEU A 130 -17.84 5.90 1.17
CA LEU A 130 -18.88 6.81 0.67
C LEU A 130 -18.30 8.16 0.25
N LYS A 131 -17.38 8.74 1.05
CA LYS A 131 -16.66 9.97 0.67
C LYS A 131 -15.86 9.77 -0.61
N ALA A 132 -15.10 8.67 -0.72
CA ALA A 132 -14.31 8.38 -1.92
C ALA A 132 -15.18 8.18 -3.17
N ARG A 133 -16.36 7.54 -3.07
CA ARG A 133 -17.30 7.39 -4.20
C ARG A 133 -17.84 8.73 -4.72
N SER A 134 -17.90 9.74 -3.85
CA SER A 134 -18.39 11.10 -4.17
C SER A 134 -17.33 12.02 -4.79
N LEU A 135 -16.06 11.61 -4.85
CA LEU A 135 -14.99 12.38 -5.50
C LEU A 135 -15.31 12.63 -6.99
N PRO A 136 -14.74 13.65 -7.65
CA PRO A 136 -14.84 13.80 -9.10
C PRO A 136 -14.09 12.67 -9.83
N PHE A 137 -14.55 12.29 -11.04
CA PHE A 137 -13.75 11.51 -11.99
C PHE A 137 -13.06 12.51 -12.92
N GLU A 138 -11.78 12.30 -13.20
CA GLU A 138 -11.13 12.99 -14.30
C GLU A 138 -11.76 12.55 -15.62
N VAL A 139 -11.98 13.49 -16.55
CA VAL A 139 -12.60 13.22 -17.85
C VAL A 139 -11.70 12.25 -18.62
N GLY A 140 -12.17 11.02 -18.86
CA GLY A 140 -11.39 9.94 -19.52
C GLY A 140 -10.80 8.87 -18.57
N ALA A 141 -10.79 9.11 -17.25
CA ALA A 141 -10.25 8.16 -16.27
C ALA A 141 -11.21 6.99 -15.96
N ALA A 142 -12.51 7.21 -16.15
CA ALA A 142 -13.50 6.13 -16.13
C ALA A 142 -13.72 5.64 -17.56
N ALA A 143 -13.60 4.33 -17.78
CA ALA A 143 -14.30 3.71 -18.89
C ALA A 143 -15.80 4.00 -18.68
N VAL A 144 -16.33 4.95 -19.45
CA VAL A 144 -17.71 5.43 -19.31
C VAL A 144 -18.67 4.30 -19.71
N HIS A 145 -19.22 3.55 -18.74
CA HIS A 145 -20.64 3.64 -18.35
C HIS A 145 -21.12 2.57 -17.36
N ILE A 146 -20.39 1.48 -17.13
CA ILE A 146 -20.66 0.54 -16.03
C ILE A 146 -19.31 0.01 -15.57
N LEU A 147 -18.92 0.29 -14.32
CA LEU A 147 -17.74 -0.34 -13.75
C LEU A 147 -18.02 -1.85 -13.70
N PRO A 148 -17.25 -2.70 -14.41
CA PRO A 148 -17.46 -4.13 -14.34
C PRO A 148 -17.30 -4.57 -12.89
N GLN A 149 -18.35 -5.13 -12.29
CA GLN A 149 -18.25 -5.60 -10.92
C GLN A 149 -17.23 -6.74 -10.88
N PRO A 150 -16.15 -6.62 -10.09
CA PRO A 150 -15.18 -7.71 -9.98
C PRO A 150 -15.90 -8.92 -9.40
N ALA A 151 -15.50 -10.12 -9.83
CA ALA A 151 -16.09 -11.37 -9.35
C ALA A 151 -16.01 -11.52 -7.82
N ARG A 152 -15.06 -10.82 -7.18
CA ARG A 152 -14.93 -10.69 -5.73
C ARG A 152 -14.86 -9.21 -5.37
N PRO A 153 -15.85 -8.66 -4.63
CA PRO A 153 -15.74 -7.29 -4.13
C PRO A 153 -14.57 -7.20 -3.14
N MET A 154 -13.96 -6.03 -3.04
CA MET A 154 -12.86 -5.83 -2.11
C MET A 154 -13.34 -5.72 -0.67
N ASP A 155 -12.53 -6.25 0.25
CA ASP A 155 -12.79 -6.18 1.70
C ASP A 155 -12.65 -4.72 2.21
N PRO A 156 -13.69 -4.16 2.83
CA PRO A 156 -13.67 -2.81 3.40
C PRO A 156 -12.58 -2.60 4.44
N LEU A 157 -12.21 -3.63 5.21
CA LEU A 157 -11.13 -3.54 6.19
C LEU A 157 -9.78 -3.32 5.53
N ARG A 158 -9.55 -3.85 4.32
CA ARG A 158 -8.29 -3.68 3.59
C ARG A 158 -8.22 -2.35 2.86
N ILE A 159 -9.33 -1.91 2.29
CA ILE A 159 -9.34 -0.74 1.41
C ILE A 159 -9.70 0.55 2.16
N GLY A 160 -10.64 0.48 3.12
CA GLY A 160 -11.21 1.63 3.81
C GLY A 160 -10.16 2.54 4.44
N TRP A 161 -9.26 2.02 5.27
CA TRP A 161 -8.23 2.84 5.93
C TRP A 161 -7.24 3.46 4.92
N ARG A 162 -6.93 2.77 3.81
CA ARG A 162 -6.07 3.31 2.75
C ARG A 162 -6.76 4.44 2.00
N LEU A 163 -8.06 4.30 1.70
CA LEU A 163 -8.86 5.40 1.17
C LEU A 163 -8.86 6.59 2.14
N GLY A 164 -8.92 6.33 3.44
CA GLY A 164 -8.88 7.36 4.48
C GLY A 164 -7.58 8.16 4.42
N ARG A 165 -6.44 7.47 4.27
CA ARG A 165 -5.14 8.10 4.05
C ARG A 165 -5.08 8.93 2.78
N VAL A 166 -5.65 8.46 1.67
CA VAL A 166 -5.73 9.24 0.43
C VAL A 166 -6.54 10.51 0.64
N LEU A 167 -7.75 10.42 1.21
CA LEU A 167 -8.64 11.56 1.44
C LEU A 167 -8.04 12.57 2.42
N ALA A 168 -7.47 12.11 3.53
CA ALA A 168 -6.82 12.98 4.50
C ALA A 168 -5.62 13.72 3.89
N SER A 169 -4.81 13.03 3.09
CA SER A 169 -3.69 13.66 2.40
C SER A 169 -4.17 14.67 1.36
N ALA A 170 -5.20 14.34 0.58
CA ALA A 170 -5.76 15.24 -0.43
C ALA A 170 -6.26 16.56 0.17
N ALA A 171 -6.89 16.51 1.34
CA ALA A 171 -7.37 17.70 2.06
C ALA A 171 -6.24 18.68 2.45
N ILE A 172 -5.00 18.18 2.60
CA ILE A 172 -3.82 19.00 2.87
C ILE A 172 -3.13 19.43 1.56
N LEU A 173 -2.98 18.50 0.62
CA LEU A 173 -2.27 18.72 -0.64
C LEU A 173 -2.96 19.73 -1.54
N GLU A 174 -4.29 19.72 -1.61
CA GLU A 174 -5.06 20.62 -2.48
C GLU A 174 -4.82 22.11 -2.17
N PRO A 175 -4.98 22.61 -0.92
CA PRO A 175 -4.66 23.99 -0.62
C PRO A 175 -3.15 24.26 -0.66
N ALA A 176 -2.31 23.36 -0.14
CA ALA A 176 -0.86 23.59 -0.06
C ALA A 176 -0.18 23.73 -1.44
N THR A 177 -0.71 23.03 -2.45
CA THR A 177 -0.24 23.14 -3.84
C THR A 177 -1.01 24.16 -4.68
N ARG A 178 -2.00 24.84 -4.11
CA ARG A 178 -2.60 26.06 -4.70
C ARG A 178 -1.74 27.28 -4.51
N GLU A 179 -1.14 27.41 -3.34
CA GLU A 179 -0.28 28.53 -2.97
C GLU A 179 1.21 28.24 -3.27
N LEU A 180 1.51 27.84 -4.52
CA LEU A 180 2.84 27.34 -4.90
C LEU A 180 3.99 28.27 -4.48
N GLU A 181 3.89 29.57 -4.77
CA GLU A 181 4.94 30.54 -4.45
C GLU A 181 5.15 30.75 -2.94
N ALA A 182 4.10 30.65 -2.14
CA ALA A 182 4.20 30.81 -0.69
C ALA A 182 4.77 29.55 -0.05
N THR A 183 4.28 28.39 -0.48
CA THR A 183 4.74 27.09 0.00
C THR A 183 6.19 26.81 -0.40
N SER A 184 6.62 27.16 -1.62
CA SER A 184 7.97 26.86 -2.11
C SER A 184 9.10 27.57 -1.36
N ARG A 185 8.79 28.70 -0.70
CA ARG A 185 9.75 29.49 0.07
C ARG A 185 10.05 28.91 1.46
N ASP A 186 9.24 27.95 1.91
CA ASP A 186 9.37 27.32 3.23
C ASP A 186 9.73 25.84 3.08
N ALA A 187 10.98 25.51 3.37
CA ALA A 187 11.51 24.16 3.23
C ALA A 187 10.79 23.14 4.12
N GLU A 188 10.32 23.54 5.30
CA GLU A 188 9.58 22.64 6.19
C GLU A 188 8.22 22.31 5.58
N ARG A 189 7.50 23.32 5.07
CA ARG A 189 6.23 23.10 4.36
C ARG A 189 6.39 22.25 3.12
N VAL A 190 7.47 22.45 2.35
CA VAL A 190 7.78 21.59 1.20
C VAL A 190 7.96 20.14 1.65
N GLY A 191 8.73 19.91 2.72
CA GLY A 191 8.90 18.59 3.32
C GLY A 191 7.58 17.96 3.76
N GLN A 192 6.70 18.73 4.41
CA GLN A 192 5.37 18.28 4.81
C GLN A 192 4.51 17.89 3.59
N VAL A 193 4.49 18.70 2.53
CA VAL A 193 3.75 18.41 1.30
C VAL A 193 4.26 17.13 0.63
N ILE A 194 5.59 16.94 0.56
CA ILE A 194 6.19 15.70 0.07
C ILE A 194 5.76 14.50 0.91
N GLY A 195 5.75 14.64 2.24
CA GLY A 195 5.29 13.61 3.17
C GLY A 195 3.82 13.22 2.92
N TRP A 196 2.93 14.20 2.80
CA TRP A 196 1.51 13.96 2.48
C TRP A 196 1.31 13.35 1.10
N PHE A 197 2.08 13.77 0.10
CA PHE A 197 2.05 13.15 -1.23
C PHE A 197 2.50 11.68 -1.17
N SER A 198 3.61 11.40 -0.49
CA SER A 198 4.10 10.03 -0.28
C SER A 198 3.06 9.16 0.43
N ASN A 199 2.34 9.73 1.40
CA ASN A 199 1.24 9.07 2.09
C ASN A 199 0.08 8.71 1.14
N ALA A 200 -0.36 9.66 0.30
CA ALA A 200 -1.43 9.44 -0.67
C ALA A 200 -1.05 8.43 -1.75
N ALA A 201 0.08 8.63 -2.43
CA ALA A 201 0.56 7.76 -3.50
C ALA A 201 0.89 6.36 -2.99
N GLY A 202 1.46 6.26 -1.78
CA GLY A 202 1.72 4.99 -1.10
C GLY A 202 0.44 4.24 -0.74
N ALA A 203 -0.57 4.94 -0.23
CA ALA A 203 -1.88 4.34 0.06
C ALA A 203 -2.59 3.86 -1.21
N ALA A 204 -2.57 4.65 -2.30
CA ALA A 204 -3.10 4.24 -3.60
C ALA A 204 -2.37 3.01 -4.17
N THR A 205 -1.04 2.98 -4.07
CA THR A 205 -0.23 1.80 -4.45
C THR A 205 -0.61 0.58 -3.62
N GLY A 206 -0.83 0.75 -2.31
CA GLY A 206 -1.29 -0.31 -1.42
C GLY A 206 -2.68 -0.84 -1.79
N ILE A 207 -3.60 0.03 -2.21
CA ILE A 207 -4.92 -0.36 -2.73
C ILE A 207 -4.75 -1.21 -3.98
N ALA A 208 -3.92 -0.79 -4.95
CA ALA A 208 -3.66 -1.58 -6.15
C ALA A 208 -3.07 -2.96 -5.82
N LYS A 209 -2.09 -3.02 -4.90
CA LYS A 209 -1.50 -4.29 -4.42
C LYS A 209 -2.54 -5.21 -3.76
N ALA A 210 -3.47 -4.64 -2.98
CA ALA A 210 -4.57 -5.40 -2.39
C ALA A 210 -5.56 -5.91 -3.46
N MET A 211 -5.89 -5.08 -4.46
CA MET A 211 -6.70 -5.47 -5.62
C MET A 211 -6.10 -6.66 -6.36
N LEU A 212 -4.82 -6.58 -6.73
CA LEU A 212 -4.11 -7.67 -7.41
C LEU A 212 -4.18 -8.97 -6.59
N THR A 213 -3.95 -8.88 -5.28
CA THR A 213 -4.01 -10.03 -4.36
C THR A 213 -5.40 -10.67 -4.34
N ILE A 214 -6.47 -9.87 -4.19
CA ILE A 214 -7.86 -10.35 -4.13
C ILE A 214 -8.29 -11.00 -5.45
N LEU A 215 -7.84 -10.44 -6.57
CA LEU A 215 -8.13 -10.92 -7.92
C LEU A 215 -7.24 -12.08 -8.36
N GLY A 216 -6.23 -12.46 -7.54
CA GLY A 216 -5.28 -13.51 -7.87
C GLY A 216 -4.33 -13.13 -9.01
N ILE A 217 -4.18 -11.84 -9.30
CA ILE A 217 -3.29 -11.33 -10.33
C ILE A 217 -1.90 -11.17 -9.71
N PRO A 218 -0.84 -11.77 -10.27
CA PRO A 218 0.52 -11.56 -9.78
C PRO A 218 0.95 -10.09 -9.91
N ARG A 219 1.73 -9.63 -8.94
CA ARG A 219 2.38 -8.32 -8.99
C ARG A 219 3.40 -8.30 -10.13
N PRO A 220 3.49 -7.16 -10.84
CA PRO A 220 4.53 -6.97 -11.84
C PRO A 220 5.89 -6.83 -11.14
N ASN A 221 6.96 -7.01 -11.90
CA ASN A 221 8.29 -7.07 -11.31
C ASN A 221 8.86 -5.67 -11.05
N ARG A 222 8.33 -4.60 -11.65
CA ARG A 222 8.81 -3.24 -11.36
C ARG A 222 7.76 -2.45 -10.59
N ARG A 223 8.23 -1.60 -9.65
CA ARG A 223 7.35 -0.80 -8.79
C ARG A 223 6.33 0.02 -9.58
N TRP A 224 6.77 0.72 -10.61
CA TRP A 224 5.93 1.62 -11.41
C TRP A 224 4.84 0.88 -12.18
N GLU A 225 5.02 -0.42 -12.46
CA GLU A 225 4.08 -1.22 -13.26
C GLU A 225 2.83 -1.64 -12.46
N VAL A 226 2.78 -1.42 -11.14
CA VAL A 226 1.77 -1.99 -10.21
C VAL A 226 0.31 -1.75 -10.61
N PHE A 227 0.01 -0.69 -11.36
CA PHE A 227 -1.34 -0.37 -11.84
C PHE A 227 -1.68 -0.99 -13.20
N LEU A 228 -0.68 -1.36 -14.02
CA LEU A 228 -0.90 -1.83 -15.40
C LEU A 228 -1.75 -3.10 -15.46
N PRO A 229 -1.56 -4.12 -14.60
CA PRO A 229 -2.40 -5.32 -14.67
C PRO A 229 -3.88 -5.04 -14.34
N LEU A 230 -4.19 -3.96 -13.61
CA LEU A 230 -5.57 -3.54 -13.38
C LEU A 230 -6.19 -2.93 -14.65
N ALA A 231 -5.39 -2.25 -15.48
CA ALA A 231 -5.84 -1.79 -16.79
C ALA A 231 -6.02 -2.94 -17.78
N ASP A 232 -5.09 -3.90 -17.80
CA ASP A 232 -5.16 -5.08 -18.67
C ASP A 232 -6.41 -5.95 -18.40
N THR A 233 -6.90 -5.92 -17.16
CA THR A 233 -8.15 -6.61 -16.75
C THR A 233 -9.41 -5.75 -16.92
N GLY A 234 -9.28 -4.54 -17.46
CA GLY A 234 -10.40 -3.63 -17.72
C GLY A 234 -10.97 -2.97 -16.47
N LEU A 235 -10.29 -3.03 -15.33
CA LEU A 235 -10.76 -2.40 -14.09
C LEU A 235 -10.51 -0.89 -14.08
N MET A 236 -9.54 -0.40 -14.86
CA MET A 236 -9.25 1.01 -15.07
C MET A 236 -8.78 1.25 -16.50
N THR A 237 -8.73 2.51 -16.94
CA THR A 237 -8.13 2.82 -18.25
C THR A 237 -6.62 2.72 -18.19
N MET A 238 -5.99 2.38 -19.32
CA MET A 238 -4.53 2.39 -19.44
C MET A 238 -3.94 3.78 -19.16
N GLU A 239 -4.64 4.84 -19.57
CA GLU A 239 -4.25 6.23 -19.28
C GLU A 239 -4.15 6.49 -17.78
N LEU A 240 -5.19 6.15 -17.00
CA LEU A 240 -5.14 6.30 -15.56
C LEU A 240 -4.05 5.44 -14.93
N ALA A 241 -3.83 4.22 -15.43
CA ALA A 241 -2.77 3.34 -14.92
C ALA A 241 -1.37 3.92 -15.15
N LEU A 242 -1.13 4.56 -16.30
CA LEU A 242 0.13 5.25 -16.61
C LEU A 242 0.33 6.49 -15.73
N HIS A 243 -0.72 7.29 -15.48
CA HIS A 243 -0.61 8.40 -14.53
C HIS A 243 -0.30 7.90 -13.10
N MET A 244 -0.91 6.80 -12.67
CA MET A 244 -0.63 6.20 -11.38
C MET A 244 0.78 5.57 -11.29
N ALA A 245 1.29 5.02 -12.40
CA ALA A 245 2.67 4.59 -12.51
C ALA A 245 3.66 5.75 -12.30
N VAL A 246 3.41 6.90 -12.94
CA VAL A 246 4.18 8.12 -12.72
C VAL A 246 4.09 8.56 -11.26
N ALA A 247 2.92 8.51 -10.62
CA ALA A 247 2.76 8.86 -9.21
C ALA A 247 3.59 7.94 -8.28
N ALA A 248 3.60 6.63 -8.54
CA ALA A 248 4.39 5.66 -7.77
C ALA A 248 5.90 5.90 -7.90
N GLU A 249 6.38 6.17 -9.13
CA GLU A 249 7.79 6.47 -9.37
C GLU A 249 8.19 7.82 -8.79
N SER A 250 7.34 8.84 -8.93
CA SER A 250 7.57 10.17 -8.37
C SER A 250 7.67 10.16 -6.85
N ARG A 251 6.84 9.33 -6.19
CA ARG A 251 6.94 9.09 -4.75
C ARG A 251 8.32 8.56 -4.39
N TRP A 252 8.82 7.56 -5.13
CA TRP A 252 10.15 7.01 -4.86
C TRP A 252 11.24 8.05 -5.06
N GLN A 253 11.22 8.76 -6.20
CA GLN A 253 12.20 9.80 -6.51
C GLN A 253 12.25 10.89 -5.45
N LEU A 254 11.09 11.34 -4.92
CA LEU A 254 11.03 12.33 -3.84
C LEU A 254 11.56 11.82 -2.50
N LEU A 255 11.49 10.51 -2.22
CA LEU A 255 11.95 9.93 -0.97
C LEU A 255 13.44 9.57 -0.98
N THR A 256 13.95 9.12 -2.12
CA THR A 256 15.30 8.56 -2.22
C THR A 256 16.29 9.46 -2.95
N THR A 257 15.79 10.48 -3.63
CA THR A 257 16.60 11.34 -4.49
C THR A 257 16.30 12.79 -4.16
N SER A 258 17.31 13.65 -4.21
CA SER A 258 17.14 15.12 -4.30
C SER A 258 16.60 15.57 -5.67
N GLY A 259 15.90 14.69 -6.41
CA GLY A 259 15.70 14.75 -7.86
C GLY A 259 14.84 15.91 -8.36
N PHE A 260 14.09 16.57 -7.48
CA PHE A 260 13.49 17.86 -7.82
C PHE A 260 14.45 18.98 -7.43
N ILE A 261 15.14 19.50 -8.43
CA ILE A 261 16.14 20.58 -8.29
C ILE A 261 15.50 21.89 -7.76
N ALA A 262 14.16 22.04 -7.86
CA ALA A 262 13.42 23.22 -7.38
C ALA A 262 12.11 22.84 -6.66
N PRO A 263 11.81 23.41 -5.47
CA PRO A 263 10.58 23.16 -4.74
C PRO A 263 9.31 23.44 -5.54
N GLU A 264 9.28 24.50 -6.36
CA GLU A 264 8.13 24.84 -7.20
C GLU A 264 7.80 23.71 -8.19
N ARG A 265 8.82 23.07 -8.76
CA ARG A 265 8.64 21.94 -9.68
C ARG A 265 8.09 20.72 -8.94
N ALA A 266 8.59 20.44 -7.74
CA ALA A 266 8.06 19.36 -6.91
C ALA A 266 6.58 19.58 -6.57
N LEU A 267 6.23 20.79 -6.11
CA LEU A 267 4.86 21.14 -5.73
C LEU A 267 3.90 21.14 -6.93
N ALA A 268 4.32 21.68 -8.08
CA ALA A 268 3.53 21.65 -9.31
C ALA A 268 3.31 20.21 -9.81
N HIS A 269 4.34 19.36 -9.71
CA HIS A 269 4.24 17.95 -10.04
C HIS A 269 3.27 17.21 -9.11
N ILE A 270 3.42 17.38 -7.79
CA ILE A 270 2.49 16.82 -6.78
C ILE A 270 1.05 17.23 -7.07
N ARG A 271 0.82 18.51 -7.40
CA ARG A 271 -0.50 19.00 -7.79
C ARG A 271 -1.06 18.26 -8.99
N SER A 272 -0.26 18.07 -10.03
CA SER A 272 -0.68 17.39 -11.25
C SER A 272 -1.02 15.91 -11.01
N MET A 273 -0.41 15.29 -9.99
CA MET A 273 -0.66 13.89 -9.62
C MET A 273 -1.87 13.70 -8.68
N LEU A 274 -2.42 14.77 -8.10
CA LEU A 274 -3.56 14.66 -7.19
C LEU A 274 -4.85 14.17 -7.90
N PRO A 275 -5.25 14.71 -9.08
CA PRO A 275 -6.42 14.23 -9.81
C PRO A 275 -6.41 12.73 -10.17
N PRO A 276 -5.31 12.13 -10.71
CA PRO A 276 -5.31 10.69 -10.99
C PRO A 276 -5.34 9.85 -9.71
N ILE A 277 -4.67 10.26 -8.63
CA ILE A 277 -4.75 9.58 -7.32
C ILE A 277 -6.20 9.55 -6.81
N LEU A 278 -6.91 10.68 -6.88
CA LEU A 278 -8.31 10.77 -6.45
C LEU A 278 -9.25 9.97 -7.36
N SER A 279 -9.01 9.97 -8.67
CA SER A 279 -9.77 9.17 -9.64
C SER A 279 -9.60 7.67 -9.38
N PHE A 280 -8.38 7.21 -9.11
CA PHE A 280 -8.12 5.82 -8.74
C PHE A 280 -8.75 5.47 -7.38
N ALA A 281 -8.67 6.35 -6.38
CA ALA A 281 -9.31 6.13 -5.08
C ALA A 281 -10.83 5.99 -5.20
N ARG A 282 -11.46 6.84 -6.02
CA ARG A 282 -12.89 6.72 -6.34
C ARG A 282 -13.23 5.39 -6.99
N LEU A 283 -12.46 4.98 -8.00
CA LEU A 283 -12.61 3.70 -8.69
C LEU A 283 -12.52 2.53 -7.71
N ALA A 284 -11.48 2.49 -6.88
CA ALA A 284 -11.31 1.46 -5.86
C ALA A 284 -12.48 1.45 -4.86
N ALA A 285 -12.98 2.61 -4.44
CA ALA A 285 -14.13 2.68 -3.54
C ALA A 285 -15.41 2.07 -4.14
N TRP A 286 -15.58 2.12 -5.47
CA TRP A 286 -16.68 1.45 -6.16
C TRP A 286 -16.54 -0.07 -6.23
N TYR A 287 -15.31 -0.58 -6.32
CA TYR A 287 -15.02 -2.01 -6.29
C TYR A 287 -14.98 -2.61 -4.87
N THR A 288 -15.04 -1.75 -3.84
CA THR A 288 -15.07 -2.17 -2.44
C THR A 288 -16.50 -2.43 -1.99
N GLU A 289 -16.73 -3.51 -1.24
CA GLU A 289 -18.01 -3.75 -0.59
C GLU A 289 -18.40 -2.55 0.29
N LEU A 290 -19.69 -2.24 0.38
CA LEU A 290 -20.17 -1.20 1.30
C LEU A 290 -20.65 -1.88 2.59
N PRO A 291 -20.00 -1.65 3.75
CA PRO A 291 -20.43 -2.28 5.00
C PRO A 291 -21.89 -1.96 5.33
N GLY A 292 -22.67 -2.99 5.67
CA GLY A 292 -24.07 -2.85 6.04
C GLY A 292 -25.03 -2.61 4.88
N SER A 293 -24.58 -2.58 3.62
CA SER A 293 -25.50 -2.68 2.49
C SER A 293 -26.03 -4.11 2.43
N GLN A 294 -27.33 -4.31 2.68
CA GLN A 294 -27.97 -5.58 2.32
C GLN A 294 -27.73 -5.83 0.81
N GLN A 295 -27.58 -7.10 0.41
CA GLN A 295 -27.22 -7.61 -0.93
C GLN A 295 -28.07 -7.11 -2.14
N GLY A 296 -28.90 -6.07 -1.98
CA GLY A 296 -29.82 -5.52 -2.98
C GLY A 296 -29.45 -4.17 -3.59
N GLN A 297 -28.41 -3.46 -3.15
CA GLN A 297 -27.96 -2.25 -3.88
C GLN A 297 -26.94 -2.62 -4.96
N ARG A 298 -27.38 -3.45 -5.92
CA ARG A 298 -26.76 -3.42 -7.26
C ARG A 298 -27.10 -2.05 -7.83
N LEU A 299 -26.09 -1.20 -8.00
CA LEU A 299 -26.29 0.04 -8.75
C LEU A 299 -26.69 -0.34 -10.18
N HIS A 300 -27.87 0.14 -10.56
CA HIS A 300 -28.35 0.17 -11.94
C HIS A 300 -27.57 1.22 -12.74
#